data_AF-A0A522BUA7-F1
#
_entry.id   AF-A0A522BUA7-F1
#
_cell.length_a   1.000
_cell.length_b   1.000
_cell.length_c   1.000
_cell.angle_alpha   90.00
_cell.angle_beta   90.00
_cell.angle_gamma   90.00
#
_symmetry.space_group_name_H-M   'P 1'
#
loop_
_entity.id
_entity.type
_entity.pdbx_description
1 polymer ?
#
loop_
_entity_poly.entity_id
_entity_poly.type
_entity_poly.pdbx_seq_one_letter_code
_entity_poly.pdbx_strand_id
1 'polypeptide(L)'
;MRDGLLVAAGLALAVGLPLLVLWWALRGRRTFGTVEQRATYAALHEASLAAPPLRQGLTATSAARSATHLRVLLGSPAVAVTDTTDLLAWEGAGEVHAAAAMDVAVTALTSGRPSVRGDLVCGDPDCP
;
A
#
# COMPACT_ATOMS: atom_id res chain seq x y z
N MET A 1 43.00 44.62 14.36
CA MET A 1 42.85 43.19 13.99
C MET A 1 41.54 42.58 14.49
N ARG A 2 41.10 42.85 15.73
CA ARG A 2 39.85 42.30 16.28
C ARG A 2 38.58 42.79 15.56
N ASP A 3 38.55 44.04 15.10
CA ASP A 3 37.38 44.62 14.43
C ASP A 3 37.14 44.04 13.03
N GLY A 4 38.20 43.77 12.28
CA GLY A 4 38.11 43.12 10.97
C GLY A 4 37.62 41.67 11.05
N LEU A 5 37.94 40.96 12.13
CA LEU A 5 37.45 39.60 12.40
C LEU A 5 35.94 39.58 12.70
N LEU A 6 35.43 40.58 13.43
CA LEU A 6 34.00 40.69 13.72
C LEU A 6 33.18 41.02 12.48
N VAL A 7 33.68 41.92 11.62
CA VAL A 7 33.02 42.26 10.35
C VAL A 7 33.02 41.07 9.40
N ALA A 8 34.13 40.35 9.27
CA ALA A 8 34.22 39.16 8.42
C ALA A 8 33.31 38.02 8.91
N ALA A 9 33.26 37.77 10.22
CA ALA A 9 32.36 36.78 10.81
C ALA A 9 30.89 37.14 10.62
N GLY A 10 30.54 38.43 10.76
CA GLY A 10 29.19 38.93 10.51
C GLY A 10 28.76 38.72 9.05
N LEU A 11 29.64 39.03 8.09
CA LEU A 11 29.36 38.85 6.66
C LEU A 11 29.21 37.36 6.29
N ALA A 12 30.08 36.50 6.83
CA ALA A 12 30.04 35.07 6.61
C ALA A 12 28.74 34.44 7.15
N LEU A 13 28.25 34.89 8.31
CA LEU A 13 26.96 34.47 8.85
C LEU A 13 25.79 35.01 8.02
N ALA A 14 25.83 36.29 7.64
CA ALA A 14 24.78 36.93 6.86
C ALA A 14 24.56 36.29 5.49
N VAL A 15 25.61 35.71 4.89
CA VAL A 15 25.51 34.99 3.61
C VAL A 15 25.36 33.48 3.83
N GLY A 16 26.07 32.91 4.80
CA GLY A 16 26.10 31.47 5.07
C GLY A 16 24.77 30.93 5.58
N LEU A 17 24.09 31.64 6.49
CA LEU A 17 22.78 31.23 7.01
C LEU A 17 21.71 31.16 5.91
N PRO A 18 21.47 32.19 5.08
CA PRO A 18 20.47 32.10 4.02
C PRO A 18 20.84 31.07 2.95
N LEU A 19 22.13 30.90 2.62
CA LEU A 19 22.55 29.83 1.71
C LEU A 19 22.30 28.44 2.30
N LEU A 20 22.54 28.24 3.59
CA LEU A 20 22.28 26.99 4.29
C LEU A 20 20.78 26.69 4.34
N VAL A 21 19.95 27.69 4.69
CA VAL A 21 18.49 27.58 4.72
C VAL A 21 17.93 27.29 3.32
N LEU A 22 18.40 28.02 2.30
CA LEU A 22 18.03 27.79 0.90
C LEU A 22 18.41 26.39 0.45
N TRP A 23 19.64 25.95 0.76
CA TRP A 23 20.09 24.61 0.44
C TRP A 23 19.25 23.54 1.15
N TRP A 24 18.90 23.73 2.42
CA TRP A 24 18.06 22.79 3.18
C TRP A 24 16.64 22.73 2.60
N ALA A 25 16.05 23.88 2.26
CA ALA A 25 14.74 23.97 1.61
C ALA A 25 14.72 23.32 0.21
N LEU A 26 15.79 23.49 -0.58
CA LEU A 26 15.95 22.84 -1.89
C LEU A 26 16.25 21.34 -1.75
N ARG A 27 16.89 20.90 -0.66
CA ARG A 27 17.20 19.49 -0.40
C ARG A 27 15.98 18.70 0.11
N GLY A 28 15.08 19.35 0.86
CA GLY A 28 13.79 18.77 1.25
C GLY A 28 12.84 18.49 0.09
N ARG A 29 13.02 19.17 -1.06
CA ARG A 29 12.25 18.95 -2.29
C ARG A 29 12.67 17.73 -3.12
N ARG A 30 13.60 16.91 -2.63
CA ARG A 30 14.12 15.73 -3.34
C ARG A 30 13.25 14.47 -3.24
N THR A 31 12.10 14.54 -2.56
CA THR A 31 11.07 13.51 -2.68
C THR A 31 10.28 13.77 -3.96
N PHE A 32 10.66 13.07 -5.04
CA PHE A 32 9.97 13.17 -6.32
C PHE A 32 8.48 12.82 -6.15
N GLY A 33 7.61 13.69 -6.66
CA GLY A 33 6.16 13.51 -6.71
C GLY A 33 5.35 14.17 -5.59
N THR A 34 4.07 14.42 -5.84
CA THR A 34 3.08 14.77 -4.82
C THR A 34 2.78 13.55 -3.93
N VAL A 35 2.12 13.76 -2.78
CA VAL A 35 1.65 12.66 -1.92
C VAL A 35 0.76 11.70 -2.72
N GLU A 36 -0.13 12.26 -3.56
CA GLU A 36 -1.01 11.50 -4.45
C GLU A 36 -0.22 10.67 -5.46
N GLN A 37 0.78 11.25 -6.14
CA GLN A 37 1.61 10.52 -7.10
C GLN A 37 2.37 9.36 -6.45
N ARG A 38 2.83 9.51 -5.21
CA ARG A 38 3.44 8.41 -4.46
C ARG A 38 2.45 7.32 -4.12
N ALA A 39 1.23 7.67 -3.70
CA ALA A 39 0.18 6.70 -3.43
C ALA A 39 -0.20 5.92 -4.70
N THR A 40 -0.38 6.62 -5.83
CA THR A 40 -0.64 5.99 -7.13
C THR A 40 0.53 5.09 -7.56
N TYR A 41 1.77 5.55 -7.43
CA TYR A 41 2.94 4.73 -7.75
C TYR A 41 3.01 3.47 -6.88
N ALA A 42 2.80 3.60 -5.57
CA ALA A 42 2.80 2.47 -4.65
C ALA A 42 1.70 1.45 -5.02
N ALA A 43 0.49 1.92 -5.33
CA ALA A 43 -0.60 1.05 -5.78
C ALA A 43 -0.25 0.34 -7.11
N LEU A 44 0.27 1.05 -8.11
CA LEU A 44 0.67 0.43 -9.37
C LEU A 44 1.85 -0.53 -9.20
N HIS A 45 2.79 -0.21 -8.31
CA HIS A 45 3.92 -1.07 -7.99
C HIS A 45 3.45 -2.39 -7.38
N GLU A 46 2.60 -2.35 -6.35
CA GLU A 46 2.05 -3.57 -5.75
C GLU A 46 1.19 -4.37 -6.74
N ALA A 47 0.37 -3.69 -7.55
CA ALA A 47 -0.36 -4.36 -8.63
C ALA A 47 0.59 -5.06 -9.63
N SER A 48 1.72 -4.44 -9.95
CA SER A 48 2.74 -5.03 -10.82
C SER A 48 3.44 -6.25 -10.21
N LEU A 49 3.51 -6.34 -8.87
CA LEU A 49 4.08 -7.49 -8.16
C LEU A 49 3.08 -8.65 -8.04
N ALA A 50 1.79 -8.35 -7.92
CA ALA A 50 0.73 -9.36 -7.93
C ALA A 50 0.52 -10.01 -9.32
N ALA A 51 0.75 -9.27 -10.40
CA ALA A 51 0.38 -9.73 -11.74
C ALA A 51 1.17 -10.94 -12.30
N PRO A 52 2.52 -11.07 -12.15
CA PRO A 52 3.29 -12.18 -12.72
C PRO A 52 2.78 -13.58 -12.35
N PRO A 53 2.53 -13.91 -11.06
CA PRO A 53 1.97 -15.22 -10.71
C PRO A 53 0.58 -15.45 -11.32
N LEU A 54 -0.32 -14.45 -11.33
CA LEU A 54 -1.65 -14.60 -11.93
C LEU A 54 -1.62 -14.78 -13.45
N ARG A 55 -0.61 -14.21 -14.14
CA ARG A 55 -0.41 -14.43 -15.58
C ARG A 55 -0.05 -15.87 -15.94
N GLN A 56 0.40 -16.66 -14.97
CA GLN A 56 0.65 -18.10 -15.15
C GLN A 56 -0.63 -18.94 -15.03
N GLY A 57 -1.77 -18.30 -14.73
CA GLY A 57 -3.06 -18.93 -14.50
C GLY A 57 -3.54 -18.72 -13.07
N LEU A 58 -4.85 -18.90 -12.86
CA LEU A 58 -5.48 -18.85 -11.55
C LEU A 58 -5.46 -20.26 -10.93
N THR A 59 -4.49 -20.52 -10.08
CA THR A 59 -4.28 -21.80 -9.37
C THR A 59 -4.03 -21.51 -7.90
N ALA A 60 -4.17 -22.51 -7.02
CA ALA A 60 -3.87 -22.33 -5.59
C ALA A 60 -2.47 -21.73 -5.35
N THR A 61 -1.45 -22.24 -6.06
CA THR A 61 -0.06 -21.77 -5.91
C THR A 61 0.12 -20.33 -6.38
N SER A 62 -0.44 -19.96 -7.53
CA SER A 62 -0.33 -18.58 -8.03
C SER A 62 -1.18 -17.61 -7.23
N ALA A 63 -2.38 -18.02 -6.79
CA ALA A 63 -3.24 -17.25 -5.90
C ALA A 63 -2.53 -16.95 -4.58
N ALA A 64 -1.94 -17.96 -3.93
CA ALA A 64 -1.21 -17.77 -2.67
C ALA A 64 -0.06 -16.78 -2.81
N ARG A 65 0.74 -16.87 -3.88
CA ARG A 65 1.84 -15.92 -4.16
C ARG A 65 1.36 -14.49 -4.43
N SER A 66 0.16 -14.35 -4.98
CA SER A 66 -0.42 -13.03 -5.31
C SER A 66 -1.11 -12.40 -4.11
N ALA A 67 -1.68 -13.21 -3.22
CA ALA A 67 -2.55 -12.77 -2.13
C ALA A 67 -1.85 -11.77 -1.19
N THR A 68 -0.55 -11.95 -0.91
CA THR A 68 0.23 -10.99 -0.11
C THR A 68 0.25 -9.60 -0.73
N HIS A 69 0.55 -9.49 -2.02
CA HIS A 69 0.55 -8.22 -2.74
C HIS A 69 -0.85 -7.62 -2.87
N LEU A 70 -1.87 -8.46 -3.09
CA LEU A 70 -3.26 -8.02 -3.15
C LEU A 70 -3.74 -7.45 -1.80
N ARG A 71 -3.35 -8.04 -0.67
CA ARG A 71 -3.70 -7.53 0.66
C ARG A 71 -3.10 -6.15 0.91
N VAL A 72 -1.82 -5.98 0.56
CA VAL A 72 -1.15 -4.67 0.65
C VAL A 72 -1.81 -3.65 -0.27
N LEU A 73 -2.09 -4.02 -1.53
CA LEU A 73 -2.72 -3.16 -2.52
C LEU A 73 -4.13 -2.70 -2.08
N LEU A 74 -4.93 -3.63 -1.55
CA LEU A 74 -6.30 -3.35 -1.10
C LEU A 74 -6.36 -2.68 0.27
N GLY A 75 -5.24 -2.64 1.01
CA GLY A 75 -5.19 -2.08 2.36
C GLY A 75 -6.17 -2.77 3.32
N SER A 76 -6.40 -4.07 3.14
CA SER A 76 -7.40 -4.83 3.90
C SER A 76 -6.73 -5.71 4.98
N PRO A 77 -7.46 -6.05 6.08
CA PRO A 77 -6.95 -6.96 7.10
C PRO A 77 -6.67 -8.37 6.56
N ALA A 78 -7.48 -8.82 5.61
CA ALA A 78 -7.35 -10.11 4.94
C ALA A 78 -7.90 -10.08 3.50
N VAL A 79 -7.41 -10.99 2.67
CA VAL A 79 -7.85 -11.22 1.29
C VAL A 79 -8.07 -12.71 1.07
N ALA A 80 -9.21 -13.04 0.46
CA ALA A 80 -9.51 -14.35 -0.08
C ALA A 80 -9.45 -14.29 -1.61
N VAL A 81 -8.80 -15.27 -2.23
CA VAL A 81 -8.82 -15.46 -3.68
C VAL A 81 -9.52 -16.78 -3.98
N THR A 82 -10.57 -16.73 -4.76
CA THR A 82 -11.36 -17.90 -5.16
C THR A 82 -11.36 -18.03 -6.68
N ASP A 83 -11.61 -19.23 -7.18
CA ASP A 83 -12.16 -19.38 -8.52
C ASP A 83 -13.69 -19.48 -8.44
N THR A 84 -14.31 -20.15 -9.41
CA THR A 84 -15.76 -20.35 -9.47
C THR A 84 -16.28 -21.42 -8.52
N THR A 85 -15.42 -22.27 -7.98
CA THR A 85 -15.79 -23.45 -7.19
C THR A 85 -15.10 -23.53 -5.84
N ASP A 86 -13.86 -23.05 -5.73
CA ASP A 86 -12.98 -23.29 -4.59
C ASP A 86 -12.28 -22.03 -4.11
N LEU A 87 -12.00 -22.00 -2.80
CA LEU A 87 -11.05 -21.06 -2.21
C LEU A 87 -9.63 -21.48 -2.55
N LEU A 88 -8.91 -20.63 -3.26
CA LEU A 88 -7.54 -20.90 -3.72
C LEU A 88 -6.48 -20.38 -2.75
N ALA A 89 -6.75 -19.26 -2.08
CA ALA A 89 -5.86 -18.69 -1.08
C ALA A 89 -6.60 -17.81 -0.07
N TRP A 90 -6.15 -17.84 1.18
CA TRP A 90 -6.46 -16.88 2.22
C TRP A 90 -5.16 -16.23 2.70
N GLU A 91 -5.15 -14.91 2.87
CA GLU A 91 -3.99 -14.18 3.35
C GLU A 91 -4.44 -13.08 4.31
N GLY A 92 -3.85 -13.02 5.50
CA GLY A 92 -4.16 -12.03 6.53
C GLY A 92 -4.88 -12.61 7.74
N ALA A 93 -5.47 -11.73 8.55
CA ALA A 93 -6.11 -12.10 9.81
C ALA A 93 -7.44 -12.86 9.60
N GLY A 94 -8.01 -13.44 10.67
CA GLY A 94 -9.36 -14.00 10.61
C GLY A 94 -9.53 -15.26 9.75
N GLU A 95 -8.54 -16.14 9.71
CA GLU A 95 -8.56 -17.40 8.93
C GLU A 95 -9.81 -18.28 9.20
N VAL A 96 -10.42 -18.12 10.37
CA VAL A 96 -11.72 -18.74 10.72
C VAL A 96 -12.85 -18.39 9.75
N HIS A 97 -12.73 -17.30 8.98
CA HIS A 97 -13.71 -16.87 7.97
C HIS A 97 -13.43 -17.43 6.57
N ALA A 98 -12.30 -18.11 6.35
CA ALA A 98 -11.94 -18.66 5.05
C ALA A 98 -13.03 -19.58 4.49
N ALA A 99 -13.66 -20.39 5.34
CA ALA A 99 -14.74 -21.29 4.94
C ALA A 99 -15.99 -20.57 4.37
N ALA A 100 -16.24 -19.33 4.79
CA ALA A 100 -17.39 -18.54 4.33
C ALA A 100 -17.08 -17.71 3.07
N ALA A 101 -15.81 -17.67 2.62
CA ALA A 101 -15.39 -16.81 1.51
C ALA A 101 -16.15 -17.12 0.20
N MET A 102 -16.44 -18.40 -0.07
CA MET A 102 -17.18 -18.80 -1.26
C MET A 102 -18.64 -18.30 -1.25
N ASP A 103 -19.30 -18.33 -0.09
CA ASP A 103 -20.68 -17.83 0.06
C ASP A 103 -20.77 -16.32 -0.21
N VAL A 104 -19.71 -15.60 0.18
CA VAL A 104 -19.59 -14.17 -0.13
C VAL A 104 -19.32 -13.97 -1.62
N ALA A 105 -18.41 -14.75 -2.21
CA ALA A 105 -18.00 -14.64 -3.61
C ALA A 105 -19.14 -14.94 -4.60
N VAL A 106 -20.06 -15.85 -4.26
CA VAL A 106 -21.19 -16.24 -5.12
C VAL A 106 -21.96 -15.04 -5.68
N THR A 107 -22.17 -13.99 -4.88
CA THR A 107 -22.89 -12.79 -5.34
C THR A 107 -22.14 -12.05 -6.45
N ALA A 108 -20.83 -11.91 -6.31
CA ALA A 108 -19.99 -11.27 -7.33
C ALA A 108 -19.85 -12.16 -8.57
N LEU A 109 -19.67 -13.47 -8.38
CA LEU A 109 -19.52 -14.45 -9.47
C LEU A 109 -20.77 -14.55 -10.34
N THR A 110 -21.95 -14.60 -9.72
CA THR A 110 -23.23 -14.69 -10.44
C THR A 110 -23.60 -13.41 -11.18
N SER A 111 -23.33 -12.25 -10.57
CA SER A 111 -23.64 -10.95 -11.18
C SER A 111 -22.59 -10.48 -12.19
N GLY A 112 -21.37 -11.05 -12.14
CA GLY A 112 -20.22 -10.59 -12.92
C GLY A 112 -19.77 -9.17 -12.58
N ARG A 113 -20.17 -8.65 -11.41
CA ARG A 113 -19.92 -7.26 -10.99
C ARG A 113 -19.31 -7.23 -9.60
N PRO A 114 -18.46 -6.22 -9.29
CA PRO A 114 -18.05 -5.98 -7.91
C PRO A 114 -19.28 -5.78 -7.01
N SER A 115 -19.26 -6.42 -5.85
CA SER A 115 -20.33 -6.30 -4.85
C SER A 115 -19.73 -6.00 -3.48
N VAL A 116 -20.48 -5.29 -2.64
CA VAL A 116 -20.11 -4.96 -1.26
C VAL A 116 -21.19 -5.50 -0.34
N ARG A 117 -20.79 -6.20 0.72
CA ARG A 117 -21.68 -6.78 1.72
C ARG A 117 -21.36 -6.20 3.09
N GLY A 118 -22.35 -5.54 3.69
CA GLY A 118 -22.27 -5.00 5.06
C GLY A 118 -23.06 -5.82 6.08
N ASP A 119 -23.66 -6.92 5.65
CA ASP A 119 -24.52 -7.80 6.46
C ASP A 119 -23.78 -8.98 7.07
N LEU A 120 -22.46 -9.08 6.85
CA LEU A 120 -21.60 -10.11 7.42
C LEU A 120 -21.26 -9.72 8.86
N VAL A 121 -21.69 -10.53 9.82
CA VAL A 121 -21.45 -10.27 11.24
C VAL A 121 -20.70 -11.46 11.84
N CYS A 122 -19.56 -11.18 12.46
CA CYS A 122 -18.88 -12.14 13.32
C CYS A 122 -19.42 -11.99 14.76
N GLY A 123 -19.76 -13.10 15.41
CA GLY A 123 -20.19 -13.10 16.80
C GLY A 123 -19.03 -12.95 17.80
N ASP A 124 -17.78 -13.02 17.34
CA ASP A 124 -16.59 -12.81 18.15
C ASP A 124 -16.30 -11.30 18.26
N PRO A 125 -16.37 -10.71 19.47
CA PRO A 125 -16.09 -9.29 19.66
C PRO A 125 -14.62 -8.93 19.44
N ASP A 126 -13.71 -9.91 19.50
CA ASP A 126 -12.27 -9.74 19.28
C ASP A 126 -11.87 -10.11 17.84
N CYS A 127 -12.84 -10.26 16.94
CA CYS A 127 -12.59 -10.48 15.53
C CYS A 127 -11.82 -9.29 14.92
N PRO A 128 -10.69 -9.54 14.23
CA PRO A 128 -9.87 -8.49 13.61
C PRO A 128 -10.53 -7.82 12.40
#